data_AF-A0A8H4UXH4-F1
#
_entry.id   AF-A0A8H4UXH4-F1
#
_cell.length_a   1.000
_cell.length_b   1.000
_cell.length_c   1.000
_cell.angle_alpha   90.00
_cell.angle_beta   90.00
_cell.angle_gamma   90.00
#
_symmetry.space_group_name_H-M   'P 1'
#
loop_
_entity.id
_entity.type
_entity.pdbx_description
1 polymer ?
#
loop_
_entity_poly.entity_id
_entity_poly.type
_entity_poly.pdbx_seq_one_letter_code
_entity_poly.pdbx_strand_id
1 'polypeptide(L)'
;KESARIKELAKSGSDQSMPLRSEFDDETFGQSVSEFKTLLGGGSRKNIPKGQVLLLLRDQQGTLDALFQRDPQEPIQWLGRVADERVSRCVWLNYLAGKQVASEPARQSIVEGTMGIVERPVGTVTQKVI
;
A
#
# COMPACT_ATOMS: atom_id res chain seq x y z
N LYS A 1 18.59 29.65 45.59
CA LYS A 1 17.37 30.18 44.91
C LYS A 1 17.51 30.21 43.38
N GLU A 2 18.73 30.27 42.83
CA GLU A 2 19.00 30.28 41.39
C GLU A 2 18.81 28.91 40.70
N SER A 3 19.10 27.82 41.41
CA SER A 3 18.92 26.44 40.95
C SER A 3 17.46 26.05 40.72
N ALA A 4 16.50 26.83 41.25
CA ALA A 4 15.08 26.60 41.03
C ALA A 4 14.59 27.17 39.69
N ARG A 5 15.12 28.32 39.27
CA ARG A 5 14.79 28.95 37.98
C ARG A 5 15.35 28.16 36.79
N ILE A 6 16.57 27.63 36.93
CA ILE A 6 17.18 26.78 35.89
C ILE A 6 16.36 25.50 35.67
N LYS A 7 15.74 24.97 36.73
CA LYS A 7 14.88 23.78 36.66
C LYS A 7 13.51 24.07 36.05
N GLU A 8 13.00 25.30 36.18
CA GLU A 8 11.75 25.76 35.53
C GLU A 8 11.94 26.02 34.03
N LEU A 9 13.05 26.65 33.64
CA LEU A 9 13.40 26.87 32.23
C LEU A 9 13.62 25.56 31.46
N ALA A 10 14.20 24.53 32.11
CA ALA A 10 14.33 23.19 31.52
C ALA A 10 12.98 22.47 31.36
N LYS A 11 11.98 22.78 32.21
CA LYS A 11 10.63 22.20 32.15
C LYS A 11 9.74 22.88 31.10
N SER A 12 10.07 24.12 30.74
CA SER A 12 9.43 24.87 29.64
C SER A 12 9.94 24.46 28.26
N GLY A 13 11.06 23.72 28.17
CA GLY A 13 11.70 23.36 26.90
C GLY A 13 11.45 21.92 26.42
N SER A 14 10.66 21.13 27.15
CA SER A 14 10.36 19.74 26.80
C SER A 14 8.86 19.56 26.54
N ASP A 15 8.54 19.06 25.34
CA ASP A 15 7.20 18.67 24.87
C ASP A 15 6.23 19.79 24.45
N GLN A 16 6.63 20.54 23.42
CA GLN A 16 5.69 20.82 22.33
C GLN A 16 6.01 19.92 21.13
N SER A 17 5.98 18.61 21.35
CA SER A 17 5.62 17.71 20.26
C SER A 17 4.14 17.97 20.01
N MET A 18 3.81 18.80 19.01
CA MET A 18 2.46 18.73 18.44
C MET A 18 2.22 17.24 18.14
N PRO A 19 1.11 16.63 18.57
CA PRO A 19 0.80 15.28 18.13
C PRO A 19 0.84 15.35 16.61
N LEU A 20 1.82 14.69 15.99
CA LEU A 20 1.87 14.50 14.55
C LEU A 20 0.59 13.73 14.25
N ARG A 21 -0.47 14.46 13.91
CA ARG A 21 -1.73 13.86 13.46
C ARG A 21 -1.31 12.93 12.33
N SER A 22 -1.62 11.65 12.53
CA SER A 22 -1.25 10.64 11.56
C SER A 22 -1.91 11.04 10.24
N GLU A 23 -1.23 10.83 9.12
CA GLU A 23 -1.85 11.00 7.80
C GLU A 23 -3.05 10.07 7.57
N PHE A 24 -3.38 9.21 8.53
CA PHE A 24 -4.52 8.30 8.52
C PHE A 24 -5.66 8.75 9.45
N ASP A 25 -5.50 9.85 10.19
CA ASP A 25 -6.48 10.33 11.19
C ASP A 25 -7.56 11.25 10.59
N ASP A 26 -7.59 11.44 9.26
CA ASP A 26 -8.62 12.25 8.60
C ASP A 26 -9.84 11.46 8.11
N GLU A 27 -10.96 12.16 8.02
CA GLU A 27 -12.24 11.61 7.58
C GLU A 27 -12.19 11.14 6.11
N THR A 28 -11.38 11.80 5.28
CA THR A 28 -11.21 11.44 3.85
C THR A 28 -10.58 10.05 3.70
N PHE A 29 -9.63 9.70 4.56
CA PHE A 29 -9.04 8.37 4.61
C PHE A 29 -10.07 7.34 5.02
N GLY A 30 -10.85 7.62 6.07
CA GLY A 30 -11.94 6.75 6.52
C GLY A 30 -12.96 6.46 5.40
N GLN A 31 -13.32 7.50 4.65
CA GLN A 31 -14.20 7.37 3.47
C GLN A 31 -13.56 6.51 2.37
N SER A 32 -12.28 6.73 2.06
CA SER A 32 -11.55 5.96 1.05
C SER A 32 -11.41 4.49 1.42
N VAL A 33 -11.22 4.18 2.71
CA VAL A 33 -11.23 2.79 3.23
C VAL A 33 -12.63 2.17 3.11
N SER A 34 -13.69 2.95 3.32
CA SER A 34 -15.07 2.49 3.13
C SER A 34 -15.37 2.19 1.66
N GLU A 35 -14.91 3.04 0.74
CA GLU A 35 -15.01 2.83 -0.70
C GLU A 35 -14.26 1.57 -1.13
N PHE A 36 -13.03 1.39 -0.63
CA PHE A 36 -12.24 0.19 -0.86
C PHE A 36 -12.95 -1.08 -0.38
N LYS A 37 -13.53 -1.07 0.83
CA LYS A 37 -14.32 -2.20 1.36
C LYS A 37 -15.54 -2.47 0.48
N THR A 38 -16.27 -1.43 0.09
CA THR A 38 -17.44 -1.52 -0.79
C THR A 38 -17.06 -2.15 -2.13
N LEU A 39 -15.94 -1.73 -2.71
CA LEU A 39 -15.42 -2.23 -3.98
C LEU A 39 -15.08 -3.73 -3.91
N LEU A 40 -14.48 -4.20 -2.81
CA LEU A 40 -14.01 -5.58 -2.66
C LEU A 40 -15.02 -6.55 -2.02
N GLY A 41 -16.11 -6.06 -1.43
CA GLY A 41 -17.09 -6.95 -0.79
C GLY A 41 -18.12 -6.30 0.14
N GLY A 42 -18.26 -4.98 0.16
CA GLY A 42 -19.18 -4.27 1.07
C GLY A 42 -20.64 -4.16 0.59
N GLY A 43 -21.05 -4.92 -0.43
CA GLY A 43 -22.43 -4.92 -0.96
C GLY A 43 -22.87 -6.28 -1.52
N SER A 44 -24.01 -6.34 -2.22
CA SER A 44 -24.61 -7.56 -2.80
C SER A 44 -23.73 -8.30 -3.83
N ARG A 45 -22.54 -7.78 -4.17
CA ARG A 45 -21.54 -8.49 -4.98
C ARG A 45 -20.81 -9.47 -4.07
N LYS A 46 -21.17 -10.75 -4.23
CA LYS A 46 -20.52 -11.90 -3.60
C LYS A 46 -19.00 -11.77 -3.69
N ASN A 47 -18.32 -12.04 -2.58
CA ASN A 47 -16.88 -12.28 -2.50
C ASN A 47 -16.35 -12.93 -3.78
N ILE A 48 -15.18 -12.51 -4.22
CA ILE A 48 -14.48 -13.11 -5.35
C ILE A 48 -14.38 -14.63 -5.12
N PRO A 49 -14.99 -15.44 -6.01
CA PRO A 49 -14.98 -16.89 -5.85
C PRO A 49 -13.55 -17.43 -5.83
N LYS A 50 -13.33 -18.49 -5.05
CA LYS A 50 -12.03 -19.18 -5.04
C LYS A 50 -11.68 -19.66 -6.44
N GLY A 51 -10.41 -19.51 -6.82
CA GLY A 51 -9.90 -19.89 -8.14
C GLY A 51 -10.05 -18.82 -9.22
N GLN A 52 -10.62 -17.66 -8.90
CA GLN A 52 -10.71 -16.52 -9.82
C GLN A 52 -9.70 -15.44 -9.41
N VAL A 53 -9.26 -14.64 -10.38
CA VAL A 53 -8.16 -13.70 -10.19
C VAL A 53 -8.69 -12.28 -9.96
N LEU A 54 -8.26 -11.67 -8.87
CA LEU A 54 -8.40 -10.25 -8.61
C LEU A 54 -7.09 -9.55 -8.97
N LEU A 55 -7.18 -8.59 -9.88
CA LEU A 55 -6.07 -7.73 -10.26
C LEU A 55 -6.23 -6.39 -9.54
N LEU A 56 -5.21 -6.02 -8.76
CA LEU A 56 -5.12 -4.73 -8.10
C LEU A 56 -3.98 -3.95 -8.77
N LEU A 57 -4.33 -2.95 -9.56
CA LEU A 57 -3.39 -2.14 -10.30
C LEU A 57 -3.18 -0.81 -9.58
N ARG A 58 -1.94 -0.53 -9.20
CA ARG A 58 -1.54 0.76 -8.64
C ARG A 58 -0.90 1.59 -9.76
N ASP A 59 -1.43 2.78 -10.02
CA ASP A 59 -0.86 3.69 -11.02
C ASP A 59 0.26 4.58 -10.44
N GLN A 60 0.78 5.49 -11.26
CA GLN A 60 1.86 6.41 -10.87
C GLN A 60 1.44 7.45 -9.82
N GLN A 61 0.16 7.82 -9.80
CA GLN A 61 -0.42 8.72 -8.82
C GLN A 61 -0.79 7.98 -7.53
N GLY A 62 -0.70 6.64 -7.54
CA GLY A 62 -1.06 5.80 -6.41
C GLY A 62 -2.54 5.46 -6.35
N THR A 63 -3.31 5.75 -7.39
CA THR A 63 -4.68 5.28 -7.49
C THR A 63 -4.69 3.76 -7.64
N LEU A 64 -5.66 3.11 -6.99
CA LEU A 64 -5.84 1.67 -7.01
C LEU A 64 -7.06 1.30 -7.86
N ASP A 65 -6.82 0.68 -9.01
CA ASP A 65 -7.86 0.05 -9.82
C ASP A 65 -8.03 -1.42 -9.43
N ALA A 66 -9.28 -1.86 -9.33
CA ALA A 66 -9.61 -3.26 -9.12
C ALA A 66 -10.27 -3.83 -10.37
N LEU A 67 -9.72 -4.94 -10.85
CA LEU A 67 -10.24 -5.66 -11.98
C LEU A 67 -10.39 -7.13 -11.65
N PHE A 68 -11.34 -7.77 -12.30
CA PHE A 68 -11.74 -9.12 -12.00
C PHE A 68 -11.70 -9.96 -13.26
N GLN A 69 -10.97 -11.07 -13.16
CA GLN A 69 -10.89 -12.06 -14.22
C GLN A 69 -11.47 -13.37 -13.72
N ARG A 70 -12.62 -13.74 -14.29
CA ARG A 70 -13.33 -14.97 -13.96
C ARG A 70 -12.63 -16.19 -14.56
N ASP A 71 -12.20 -16.07 -15.81
CA ASP A 71 -11.48 -17.10 -16.57
C ASP A 71 -10.40 -16.41 -17.43
N PRO A 72 -9.21 -17.01 -17.61
CA PRO A 72 -8.19 -16.51 -18.55
C PRO A 72 -8.70 -16.23 -19.97
N GLN A 73 -9.74 -16.93 -20.44
CA GLN A 73 -10.34 -16.77 -21.76
C GLN A 73 -11.44 -15.69 -21.80
N GLU A 74 -11.92 -15.23 -20.63
CA GLU A 74 -12.92 -14.19 -20.54
C GLU A 74 -12.29 -12.79 -20.43
N PRO A 75 -12.98 -11.75 -20.93
CA PRO A 75 -12.50 -10.38 -20.79
C PRO A 75 -12.43 -9.98 -19.31
N ILE A 76 -11.36 -9.26 -18.96
CA ILE A 76 -11.17 -8.69 -17.63
C ILE A 76 -12.25 -7.62 -17.38
N GLN A 77 -12.93 -7.71 -16.24
CA GLN A 77 -13.99 -6.80 -15.84
C GLN A 77 -13.47 -5.74 -14.87
N TRP A 78 -13.73 -4.47 -15.13
CA TRP A 78 -13.39 -3.40 -14.20
C TRP A 78 -14.41 -3.34 -13.05
N LEU A 79 -13.95 -3.40 -11.80
CA LEU A 79 -14.79 -3.37 -10.60
C LEU A 79 -14.93 -1.97 -10.01
N GLY A 80 -13.90 -1.14 -10.16
CA GLY A 80 -13.87 0.20 -9.61
C GLY A 80 -12.45 0.72 -9.40
N ARG A 81 -12.40 1.90 -8.79
CA ARG A 81 -11.18 2.65 -8.50
C ARG A 81 -11.25 3.29 -7.12
N VAL A 82 -10.11 3.33 -6.42
CA VAL A 82 -9.90 4.12 -5.19
C VAL A 82 -8.76 5.09 -5.45
N ALA A 83 -9.06 6.39 -5.41
CA ALA A 83 -8.11 7.44 -5.76
C ALA A 83 -7.06 7.74 -4.66
N ASP A 84 -7.36 7.38 -3.41
CA ASP A 84 -6.48 7.66 -2.29
C ASP A 84 -5.24 6.75 -2.30
N GLU A 85 -4.08 7.37 -2.50
CA GLU A 85 -2.79 6.68 -2.56
C GLU A 85 -2.47 5.92 -1.27
N ARG A 86 -2.92 6.43 -0.12
CA ARG A 86 -2.67 5.82 1.18
C ARG A 86 -3.25 4.42 1.26
N VAL A 87 -4.44 4.21 0.68
CA VAL A 87 -5.08 2.89 0.60
C VAL A 87 -4.23 1.95 -0.26
N SER A 88 -3.81 2.40 -1.45
CA SER A 88 -2.95 1.59 -2.34
C SER A 88 -1.63 1.22 -1.67
N ARG A 89 -1.03 2.16 -0.94
CA ARG A 89 0.24 1.99 -0.24
C ARG A 89 0.10 0.99 0.89
N CYS A 90 -0.96 1.08 1.70
CA CYS A 90 -1.22 0.10 2.75
C CYS A 90 -1.39 -1.31 2.17
N VAL A 91 -2.11 -1.47 1.04
CA VAL A 91 -2.27 -2.77 0.38
C VAL A 91 -0.92 -3.34 -0.05
N TRP A 92 -0.06 -2.53 -0.67
CA TRP A 92 1.28 -2.95 -1.08
C TRP A 92 2.18 -3.32 0.11
N LEU A 93 2.15 -2.50 1.17
CA LEU A 93 2.94 -2.72 2.37
C LEU A 93 2.54 -4.00 3.11
N ASN A 94 1.28 -4.44 3.02
CA ASN A 94 0.86 -5.74 3.56
C ASN A 94 1.62 -6.93 2.96
N TYR A 95 2.18 -6.79 1.76
CA TYR A 95 2.98 -7.86 1.12
C TYR A 95 4.48 -7.67 1.31
N LEU A 96 4.95 -6.44 1.51
CA LEU A 96 6.39 -6.13 1.46
C LEU A 96 7.00 -5.77 2.81
N ALA A 97 6.22 -5.15 3.70
CA ALA A 97 6.73 -4.51 4.91
C ALA A 97 6.11 -5.10 6.18
N GLY A 98 6.84 -4.96 7.28
CA GLY A 98 6.41 -5.42 8.60
C GLY A 98 6.88 -6.83 8.95
N LYS A 99 6.62 -7.23 10.20
CA LYS A 99 7.03 -8.55 10.73
C LYS A 99 6.18 -9.70 10.18
N GLN A 100 4.93 -9.43 9.84
CA GLN A 100 3.99 -10.39 9.28
C GLN A 100 3.48 -9.81 7.97
N VAL A 101 3.68 -10.55 6.87
CA VAL A 101 3.17 -10.18 5.55
C VAL A 101 2.11 -11.17 5.09
N ALA A 102 1.25 -10.74 4.17
CA ALA A 102 0.19 -11.56 3.62
C ALA A 102 0.71 -12.79 2.85
N SER A 103 1.91 -12.73 2.28
CA SER A 103 2.56 -13.85 1.62
C SER A 103 4.08 -13.71 1.63
N GLU A 104 4.72 -14.56 2.43
CA GLU A 104 6.18 -14.69 2.51
C GLU A 104 6.82 -15.07 1.16
N PRO A 105 6.31 -16.07 0.41
CA PRO A 105 6.83 -16.39 -0.92
C PRO A 105 6.73 -15.23 -1.91
N ALA A 106 5.65 -14.45 -1.85
CA ALA A 106 5.48 -13.29 -2.73
C ALA A 106 6.51 -12.20 -2.41
N ARG A 107 6.75 -11.92 -1.12
CA ARG A 107 7.79 -10.98 -0.70
C ARG A 107 9.16 -11.40 -1.22
N GLN A 108 9.53 -12.66 -0.99
CA GLN A 108 10.82 -13.19 -1.44
C GLN A 108 10.97 -13.08 -2.96
N SER A 109 9.95 -13.51 -3.72
CA SER A 109 9.96 -13.45 -5.18
C SER A 109 10.13 -12.02 -5.71
N ILE A 110 9.47 -11.03 -5.09
CA ILE A 110 9.61 -9.61 -5.47
C ILE A 110 11.01 -9.10 -5.16
N VAL A 111 11.53 -9.40 -3.97
CA VAL A 111 12.87 -8.96 -3.54
C VAL A 111 13.96 -9.56 -4.42
N GLU A 112 13.93 -10.88 -4.64
CA GLU A 112 14.89 -11.57 -5.52
C GLU A 112 14.79 -11.08 -6.96
N GLY A 113 13.57 -10.91 -7.48
CA GLY A 113 13.34 -10.37 -8.82
C GLY A 113 13.91 -8.96 -8.99
N THR A 114 13.78 -8.12 -7.95
CA THR A 114 14.35 -6.77 -7.95
C THR A 114 15.88 -6.82 -7.87
N MET A 115 16.46 -7.63 -6.98
CA MET A 115 17.91 -7.82 -6.88
C MET A 115 18.51 -8.32 -8.19
N GLY A 116 17.86 -9.31 -8.82
CA GLY A 116 18.28 -9.82 -10.13
C GLY A 116 18.21 -8.81 -11.27
N ILE A 117 17.52 -7.67 -11.11
CA ILE A 117 17.54 -6.56 -12.07
C ILE A 117 18.68 -5.59 -11.74
N VAL A 118 18.82 -5.19 -10.47
CA VAL A 118 19.80 -4.16 -10.05
C VAL A 118 21.24 -4.67 -10.01
N GLU A 119 21.45 -5.97 -9.80
CA GLU A 119 22.78 -6.60 -9.77
C GLU A 119 23.35 -6.83 -11.18
N ARG A 120 22.53 -6.64 -12.24
CA ARG A 120 23.04 -6.74 -13.61
C ARG A 120 24.00 -5.57 -13.87
N PRO A 121 25.17 -5.82 -14.47
CA PRO A 121 26.06 -4.76 -14.89
C PRO A 121 25.31 -3.75 -15.75
N VAL A 122 25.38 -2.47 -15.37
CA VAL A 122 24.90 -1.36 -16.19
C VAL A 122 25.59 -1.42 -17.56
N GLY A 123 24.86 -1.81 -18.60
CA GLY A 123 25.37 -1.95 -19.97
C GLY A 123 24.95 -3.22 -20.71
N THR A 124 24.41 -4.25 -20.03
CA THR A 124 23.99 -5.49 -20.70
C THR A 124 22.56 -5.37 -21.22
N VAL A 125 22.40 -4.82 -22.44
CA VAL A 125 21.11 -4.80 -23.15
C VAL A 125 20.84 -6.17 -23.75
N THR A 126 20.00 -6.98 -23.11
CA THR A 126 19.45 -8.17 -23.78
C THR A 126 18.26 -7.72 -24.62
N GLN A 127 18.50 -7.46 -25.90
CA GLN A 127 17.44 -7.36 -26.89
C GLN A 127 16.75 -8.72 -26.97
N LYS A 128 15.57 -8.87 -26.35
CA LYS A 128 14.72 -10.03 -26.60
C LYS A 128 14.12 -9.85 -28.00
N VAL A 129 14.74 -10.46 -29.00
CA VAL A 129 14.10 -10.66 -30.31
C VAL A 129 12.98 -11.66 -30.09
N ILE A 130 11.80 -11.29 -30.62
CA ILE A 130 10.50 -11.93 -30.44
C ILE A 130 10.53 -13.38 -30.94
#